data_AF-A0A1V3XMN1-F1
#
_entry.id   AF-A0A1V3XMN1-F1
#
_cell.length_a   1.000
_cell.length_b   1.000
_cell.length_c   1.000
_cell.angle_alpha   90.00
_cell.angle_beta   90.00
_cell.angle_gamma   90.00
#
_symmetry.space_group_name_H-M   'P 1'
#
loop_
_entity.id
_entity.type
_entity.pdbx_description
1 polymer ?
#
loop_
_entity_poly.entity_id
_entity_poly.type
_entity_poly.pdbx_seq_one_letter_code
_entity_poly.pdbx_strand_id
1 'polypeptide(L)'
;MCWVALDRAIAMVDALGAGDRVDGWRKAADDVRHQILTRGWSDAANAFTQAFESDDLDASALMIPLVGFLPADDPRVLATIDAIAGQLVDSRGLVYRYRTSVDANADGLTGQEGTFLLCTFWLAQALAASGQLDRAREVFEHAISYRNDVGLLSEEVDPGTGELLGNFPQAFSHIGLVNAAWAIAQAEARG
;
A
#
# COMPACT_ATOMS: atom_id res chain seq x y z
N MET A 1 -2.57 10.54 2.99
CA MET A 1 -1.48 11.17 3.78
C MET A 1 -1.89 12.40 4.59
N CYS A 2 -2.78 13.28 4.11
CA CYS A 2 -3.17 14.50 4.86
C CYS A 2 -3.63 14.22 6.29
N TRP A 3 -4.46 13.18 6.48
CA TRP A 3 -4.89 12.75 7.81
C TRP A 3 -3.72 12.35 8.72
N VAL A 4 -2.77 11.56 8.20
CA VAL A 4 -1.60 11.09 8.97
C VAL A 4 -0.76 12.27 9.44
N ALA A 5 -0.55 13.27 8.58
CA ALA A 5 0.20 14.46 8.94
C ALA A 5 -0.45 15.21 10.12
N LEU A 6 -1.79 15.37 10.10
CA LEU A 6 -2.54 16.00 11.18
C LEU A 6 -2.52 15.16 12.46
N ASP A 7 -2.74 13.85 12.34
CA ASP A 7 -2.72 12.92 13.48
C ASP A 7 -1.36 12.94 14.19
N ARG A 8 -0.26 12.85 13.44
CA ARG A 8 1.09 12.95 14.02
C ARG A 8 1.40 14.34 14.58
N ALA A 9 0.94 15.42 13.94
CA ALA A 9 1.10 16.78 14.47
C ALA A 9 0.38 16.96 15.81
N ILE A 10 -0.83 16.40 15.96
CA ILE A 10 -1.58 16.40 17.22
C ILE A 10 -0.83 15.58 18.28
N ALA A 11 -0.32 14.40 17.94
CA ALA A 11 0.45 13.55 18.86
C ALA A 11 1.76 14.21 19.32
N MET A 12 2.33 15.10 18.52
CA MET A 12 3.58 15.81 18.79
C MET A 12 3.36 17.26 19.28
N VAL A 13 2.15 17.64 19.67
CA VAL A 13 1.80 19.04 19.97
C VAL A 13 2.77 19.72 20.96
N ASP A 14 3.14 19.02 22.04
CA ASP A 14 4.02 19.57 23.07
C ASP A 14 5.42 19.86 22.52
N ALA A 15 5.94 18.95 21.68
CA ALA A 15 7.23 19.11 21.02
C ALA A 15 7.21 20.24 19.98
N LEU A 16 6.05 20.51 19.38
CA LEU A 16 5.86 21.58 18.40
C LEU A 16 5.54 22.94 19.03
N GLY A 17 5.23 23.00 20.32
CA GLY A 17 4.78 24.22 21.00
C GLY A 17 3.50 24.80 20.38
N ALA A 18 2.62 23.94 19.83
CA ALA A 18 1.50 24.34 18.96
C ALA A 18 0.12 24.06 19.59
N GLY A 19 0.02 24.17 20.92
CA GLY A 19 -1.21 23.87 21.67
C GLY A 19 -2.45 24.64 21.19
N ASP A 20 -2.26 25.86 20.72
CA ASP A 20 -3.30 26.74 20.16
C ASP A 20 -3.87 26.25 18.82
N ARG A 21 -3.18 25.35 18.11
CA ARG A 21 -3.60 24.84 16.80
C ARG A 21 -4.33 23.50 16.86
N VAL A 22 -4.28 22.81 18.00
CA VAL A 22 -4.76 21.43 18.15
C VAL A 22 -6.22 21.28 17.75
N ASP A 23 -7.09 22.17 18.18
CA ASP A 23 -8.52 22.06 17.88
C ASP A 23 -8.80 22.21 16.39
N GLY A 24 -8.07 23.11 15.71
CA GLY A 24 -8.13 23.25 14.26
C GLY A 24 -7.63 22.01 13.52
N TRP A 25 -6.51 21.43 13.97
CA TRP A 25 -5.96 20.20 13.40
C TRP A 25 -6.87 18.99 13.61
N ARG A 26 -7.46 18.85 14.80
CA ARG A 26 -8.42 17.78 15.11
C ARG A 26 -9.63 17.86 14.19
N LYS A 27 -10.23 19.05 14.07
CA LYS A 27 -11.35 19.26 13.16
C LYS A 27 -11.00 18.89 11.72
N ALA A 28 -9.86 19.36 11.22
CA ALA A 28 -9.41 19.01 9.86
C ALA A 28 -9.12 17.50 9.70
N ALA A 29 -8.57 16.85 10.73
CA ALA A 29 -8.34 15.40 10.71
C ALA A 29 -9.66 14.64 10.66
N ASP A 30 -10.64 15.05 11.48
CA ASP A 30 -11.98 14.45 11.50
C ASP A 30 -12.70 14.63 10.15
N ASP A 31 -12.60 15.82 9.54
CA ASP A 31 -13.16 16.10 8.22
C ASP A 31 -12.53 15.19 7.14
N VAL A 32 -11.20 15.13 7.07
CA VAL A 32 -10.49 14.26 6.10
C VAL A 32 -10.84 12.79 6.34
N ARG A 33 -10.88 12.36 7.61
CA ARG A 33 -11.26 11.00 7.98
C ARG A 33 -12.68 10.66 7.51
N HIS A 34 -13.63 11.55 7.77
CA HIS A 34 -15.01 11.37 7.35
C HIS A 34 -15.14 11.24 5.83
N GLN A 35 -14.42 12.08 5.06
CA GLN A 35 -14.43 12.00 3.60
C GLN A 35 -13.84 10.68 3.09
N ILE A 36 -12.70 10.23 3.61
CA ILE A 36 -12.09 8.95 3.19
C ILE A 36 -13.03 7.78 3.48
N LEU A 37 -13.64 7.74 4.67
CA LEU A 37 -14.50 6.62 5.08
C LEU A 37 -15.83 6.57 4.33
N THR A 38 -16.34 7.71 3.84
CA THR A 38 -17.65 7.77 3.17
C THR A 38 -17.56 7.81 1.66
N ARG A 39 -16.52 8.43 1.09
CA ARG A 39 -16.36 8.65 -0.36
C ARG A 39 -15.22 7.86 -0.98
N GLY A 40 -14.27 7.40 -0.15
CA GLY A 40 -13.15 6.58 -0.60
C GLY A 40 -13.44 5.08 -0.59
N TRP A 41 -14.56 4.65 0.00
CA TRP A 41 -15.02 3.26 -0.03
C TRP A 41 -15.98 3.06 -1.21
N SER A 42 -15.76 2.05 -2.03
CA SER A 42 -16.70 1.60 -3.06
C SER A 42 -17.32 0.27 -2.66
N ASP A 43 -18.66 0.24 -2.62
CA ASP A 43 -19.42 -1.00 -2.43
C ASP A 43 -19.33 -1.92 -3.66
N ALA A 44 -19.14 -1.36 -4.86
CA ALA A 44 -19.01 -2.13 -6.09
C ALA A 44 -17.65 -2.84 -6.18
N ALA A 45 -16.57 -2.15 -5.84
CA ALA A 45 -15.23 -2.73 -5.75
C ALA A 45 -15.03 -3.53 -4.45
N ASN A 46 -15.90 -3.33 -3.44
CA ASN A 46 -15.76 -3.84 -2.08
C ASN A 46 -14.39 -3.52 -1.46
N ALA A 47 -13.92 -2.28 -1.66
CA ALA A 47 -12.58 -1.84 -1.29
C ALA A 47 -12.51 -0.31 -1.14
N PHE A 48 -11.43 0.16 -0.50
CA PHE A 48 -10.98 1.54 -0.70
C PHE A 48 -10.33 1.69 -2.08
N THR A 49 -10.73 2.70 -2.84
CA THR A 49 -10.38 2.85 -4.26
C THR A 49 -9.40 4.00 -4.51
N GLN A 50 -8.93 4.10 -5.76
CA GLN A 50 -7.90 5.04 -6.21
C GLN A 50 -8.27 6.51 -5.98
N ALA A 51 -9.54 6.84 -6.17
CA ALA A 51 -10.06 8.19 -6.06
C ALA A 51 -11.50 8.16 -5.55
N PHE A 52 -11.97 9.27 -4.99
CA PHE A 52 -13.36 9.39 -4.60
C PHE A 52 -14.28 9.19 -5.80
N GLU A 53 -15.41 8.52 -5.54
CA GLU A 53 -16.40 8.19 -6.56
C GLU A 53 -15.90 7.28 -7.72
N SER A 54 -14.72 6.66 -7.58
CA SER A 54 -14.21 5.66 -8.53
C SER A 54 -14.32 4.24 -7.95
N ASP A 55 -14.48 3.27 -8.83
CA ASP A 55 -14.41 1.83 -8.54
C ASP A 55 -13.03 1.23 -8.83
N ASP A 56 -12.11 2.03 -9.39
CA ASP A 56 -10.77 1.56 -9.77
C ASP A 56 -9.90 1.33 -8.53
N LEU A 57 -9.21 0.19 -8.50
CA LEU A 57 -8.29 -0.15 -7.41
C LEU A 57 -6.92 0.51 -7.61
N ASP A 58 -6.30 0.91 -6.51
CA ASP A 58 -4.89 1.32 -6.46
C ASP A 58 -4.23 0.67 -5.23
N ALA A 59 -3.04 0.09 -5.43
CA ALA A 59 -2.28 -0.60 -4.40
C ALA A 59 -1.92 0.32 -3.22
N SER A 60 -1.90 1.65 -3.42
CA SER A 60 -1.69 2.63 -2.34
C SER A 60 -2.79 2.57 -1.26
N ALA A 61 -3.96 1.99 -1.53
CA ALA A 61 -4.98 1.75 -0.51
C ALA A 61 -4.49 0.77 0.58
N LEU A 62 -3.50 -0.09 0.30
CA LEU A 62 -2.82 -0.92 1.30
C LEU A 62 -2.13 -0.08 2.39
N MET A 63 -1.85 1.20 2.15
CA MET A 63 -1.27 2.07 3.16
C MET A 63 -2.22 2.39 4.31
N ILE A 64 -3.53 2.21 4.15
CA ILE A 64 -4.55 2.51 5.17
C ILE A 64 -4.22 1.85 6.53
N PRO A 65 -4.02 0.52 6.62
CA PRO A 65 -3.58 -0.10 7.86
C PRO A 65 -2.14 0.26 8.24
N LEU A 66 -1.25 0.39 7.25
CA LEU A 66 0.19 0.56 7.50
C LEU A 66 0.55 1.91 8.14
N VAL A 67 -0.26 2.94 7.91
CA VAL A 67 -0.09 4.26 8.55
C VAL A 67 -0.96 4.45 9.80
N GLY A 68 -1.76 3.44 10.14
CA GLY A 68 -2.68 3.45 11.27
C GLY A 68 -3.96 4.27 11.04
N PHE A 69 -4.44 4.41 9.80
CA PHE A 69 -5.72 5.09 9.52
C PHE A 69 -6.93 4.24 9.94
N LEU A 70 -6.82 2.92 9.77
CA LEU A 70 -7.75 1.92 10.30
C LEU A 70 -6.97 0.74 10.89
N PRO A 71 -7.54 0.00 11.86
CA PRO A 71 -6.98 -1.26 12.32
C PRO A 71 -6.81 -2.26 11.16
N ALA A 72 -5.77 -3.10 11.23
CA ALA A 72 -5.49 -4.08 10.19
C ALA A 72 -6.52 -5.22 10.10
N ASP A 73 -7.33 -5.40 11.15
CA ASP A 73 -8.45 -6.33 11.24
C ASP A 73 -9.82 -5.67 10.95
N ASP A 74 -9.86 -4.38 10.57
CA ASP A 74 -11.10 -3.73 10.12
C ASP A 74 -11.64 -4.48 8.87
N PRO A 75 -12.92 -4.87 8.83
CA PRO A 75 -13.50 -5.61 7.71
C PRO A 75 -13.29 -4.96 6.34
N ARG A 76 -13.25 -3.62 6.27
CA ARG A 76 -13.00 -2.88 5.02
C ARG A 76 -11.54 -2.96 4.60
N VAL A 77 -10.62 -3.01 5.57
CA VAL A 77 -9.19 -3.21 5.29
C VAL A 77 -8.97 -4.62 4.75
N LEU A 78 -9.54 -5.64 5.40
CA LEU A 78 -9.46 -7.03 4.94
C LEU A 78 -10.02 -7.18 3.51
N ALA A 79 -11.20 -6.61 3.27
CA ALA A 79 -11.82 -6.61 1.94
C ALA A 79 -10.95 -5.89 0.89
N THR A 80 -10.32 -4.77 1.24
CA THR A 80 -9.39 -4.05 0.36
C THR A 80 -8.14 -4.88 0.04
N ILE A 81 -7.56 -5.56 1.04
CA ILE A 81 -6.42 -6.47 0.84
C ILE A 81 -6.80 -7.59 -0.14
N ASP A 82 -7.95 -8.22 0.06
CA ASP A 82 -8.40 -9.31 -0.80
C ASP A 82 -8.76 -8.84 -2.22
N ALA A 83 -9.38 -7.66 -2.36
CA ALA A 83 -9.66 -7.06 -3.67
C ALA A 83 -8.36 -6.80 -4.45
N ILE A 84 -7.35 -6.20 -3.80
CA ILE A 84 -6.05 -5.93 -4.42
C ILE A 84 -5.32 -7.24 -4.74
N ALA A 85 -5.32 -8.21 -3.83
CA ALA A 85 -4.71 -9.52 -4.07
C ALA A 85 -5.38 -10.28 -5.23
N GLY A 86 -6.69 -10.13 -5.40
CA GLY A 86 -7.44 -10.82 -6.46
C GLY A 86 -7.40 -10.13 -7.83
N GLN A 87 -7.16 -8.81 -7.86
CA GLN A 87 -7.33 -8.02 -9.10
C GLN A 87 -6.05 -7.30 -9.54
N LEU A 88 -5.13 -6.96 -8.65
CA LEU A 88 -3.89 -6.26 -9.01
C LEU A 88 -2.65 -7.16 -8.99
N VAL A 89 -2.76 -8.40 -8.49
CA VAL A 89 -1.68 -9.39 -8.61
C VAL A 89 -1.69 -10.01 -10.00
N ASP A 90 -0.52 -10.04 -10.64
CA ASP A 90 -0.33 -10.64 -11.95
C ASP A 90 -0.14 -12.17 -11.87
N SER A 91 0.06 -12.82 -13.01
CA SER A 91 0.27 -14.28 -13.06
C SER A 91 1.60 -14.74 -12.47
N ARG A 92 2.55 -13.83 -12.23
CA ARG A 92 3.82 -14.13 -11.57
C ARG A 92 3.69 -14.01 -10.06
N GLY A 93 2.75 -13.21 -9.55
CA GLY A 93 2.55 -12.98 -8.12
C GLY A 93 3.01 -11.60 -7.66
N LEU A 94 3.22 -10.66 -8.58
CA LEU A 94 3.62 -9.28 -8.31
C LEU A 94 2.44 -8.32 -8.52
N VAL A 95 2.47 -7.20 -7.81
CA VAL A 95 1.33 -6.27 -7.71
C VAL A 95 1.52 -5.09 -8.68
N TYR A 96 0.56 -4.88 -9.59
CA TYR A 96 0.41 -3.62 -10.31
C TYR A 96 -0.02 -2.50 -9.36
N ARG A 97 0.44 -1.27 -9.61
CA ARG A 97 -0.05 -0.12 -8.83
C ARG A 97 -1.55 0.11 -9.08
N TYR A 98 -1.98 0.10 -10.34
CA TYR A 98 -3.35 0.10 -10.80
C TYR A 98 -3.38 -0.56 -12.19
N ARG A 99 -4.56 -0.92 -12.71
CA ARG A 99 -4.67 -1.39 -14.08
C ARG A 99 -4.89 -0.20 -15.01
N THR A 100 -3.94 0.07 -15.90
CA THR A 100 -4.17 0.94 -17.06
C THR A 100 -5.06 0.19 -18.06
N SER A 101 -6.38 0.41 -18.02
CA SER A 101 -7.20 0.05 -19.18
C SER A 101 -6.85 1.00 -20.33
N VAL A 102 -6.95 0.53 -21.58
CA VAL A 102 -6.63 1.31 -22.80
C VAL A 102 -7.42 2.63 -22.86
N ASP A 103 -8.54 2.72 -22.14
CA ASP A 103 -9.42 3.89 -22.06
C ASP A 103 -9.22 4.73 -20.77
N ALA A 104 -8.42 4.28 -19.80
CA ALA A 104 -8.25 4.90 -18.48
C ALA A 104 -6.80 5.35 -18.19
N ASN A 105 -6.04 5.71 -19.22
CA ASN A 105 -4.71 6.30 -19.06
C ASN A 105 -4.81 7.69 -18.41
N ALA A 106 -4.83 7.74 -17.07
CA ALA A 106 -4.78 8.97 -16.29
C ALA A 106 -3.39 9.64 -16.32
N ASP A 107 -2.34 8.89 -16.69
CA ASP A 107 -0.93 9.35 -16.72
C ASP A 107 -0.37 9.55 -18.14
N GLY A 108 -1.10 9.13 -19.18
CA GLY A 108 -0.71 9.28 -20.58
C GLY A 108 0.40 8.33 -21.07
N LEU A 109 0.74 7.27 -20.34
CA LEU A 109 1.76 6.31 -20.75
C LEU A 109 1.17 5.23 -21.69
N THR A 110 1.74 5.10 -22.90
CA THR A 110 1.39 4.03 -23.83
C THR A 110 2.30 2.82 -23.60
N GLY A 111 1.79 1.80 -22.92
CA GLY A 111 2.49 0.54 -22.64
C GLY A 111 1.75 -0.26 -21.58
N GLN A 112 2.06 -1.55 -21.41
CA GLN A 112 1.68 -2.23 -20.16
C GLN A 112 2.73 -1.84 -19.12
N GLU A 113 2.33 -1.08 -18.10
CA GLU A 113 3.18 -0.72 -16.97
C GLU A 113 3.69 -2.01 -16.28
N GLY A 114 4.90 -1.99 -15.71
CA GLY A 114 5.41 -3.13 -14.97
C GLY A 114 4.68 -3.36 -13.66
N THR A 115 4.94 -4.50 -13.02
CA THR A 115 4.50 -4.73 -11.64
C THR A 115 5.47 -4.07 -10.67
N PHE A 116 4.99 -3.46 -9.59
CA PHE A 116 5.82 -2.69 -8.66
C PHE A 116 6.25 -3.53 -7.47
N LEU A 117 7.56 -3.57 -7.22
CA LEU A 117 8.11 -4.29 -6.06
C LEU A 117 7.67 -3.64 -4.75
N LEU A 118 7.61 -2.31 -4.68
CA LEU A 118 7.09 -1.58 -3.51
C LEU A 118 5.65 -1.99 -3.18
N CYS A 119 4.78 -2.05 -4.19
CA CYS A 119 3.36 -2.41 -4.00
C CYS A 119 3.23 -3.87 -3.54
N THR A 120 4.08 -4.74 -4.07
CA THR A 120 4.15 -6.16 -3.66
C THR A 120 4.57 -6.28 -2.19
N PHE A 121 5.54 -5.49 -1.74
CA PHE A 121 5.93 -5.46 -0.32
C PHE A 121 4.86 -4.84 0.58
N TRP A 122 4.12 -3.83 0.12
CA TRP A 122 2.97 -3.33 0.88
C TRP A 122 1.91 -4.41 1.07
N LEU A 123 1.65 -5.26 0.06
CA LEU A 123 0.72 -6.37 0.18
C LEU A 123 1.19 -7.38 1.24
N ALA A 124 2.45 -7.79 1.19
CA ALA A 124 3.03 -8.66 2.21
C ALA A 124 2.93 -8.05 3.62
N GLN A 125 3.23 -6.75 3.74
CA GLN A 125 3.16 -6.03 5.01
C GLN A 125 1.73 -5.95 5.56
N ALA A 126 0.75 -5.66 4.72
CA ALA A 126 -0.67 -5.59 5.12
C ALA A 126 -1.21 -6.97 5.52
N LEU A 127 -0.87 -8.03 4.77
CA LEU A 127 -1.21 -9.41 5.12
C LEU A 127 -0.64 -9.81 6.49
N ALA A 128 0.63 -9.48 6.76
CA ALA A 128 1.25 -9.75 8.06
C ALA A 128 0.56 -8.98 9.19
N ALA A 129 0.25 -7.70 8.96
CA ALA A 129 -0.46 -6.87 9.92
C ALA A 129 -1.87 -7.37 10.23
N SER A 130 -2.55 -8.00 9.26
CA SER A 130 -3.88 -8.58 9.42
C SER A 130 -3.87 -10.03 9.91
N GLY A 131 -2.71 -10.58 10.32
CA GLY A 131 -2.57 -11.94 10.83
C GLY A 131 -2.52 -13.05 9.77
N GLN A 132 -2.45 -12.70 8.48
CA GLN A 132 -2.39 -13.65 7.36
C GLN A 132 -0.94 -14.01 7.02
N LEU A 133 -0.25 -14.60 7.99
CA LEU A 133 1.21 -14.73 7.99
C LEU A 133 1.75 -15.60 6.85
N ASP A 134 1.10 -16.73 6.54
CA ASP A 134 1.54 -17.63 5.48
C ASP A 134 1.49 -16.93 4.10
N ARG A 135 0.36 -16.27 3.80
CA ARG A 135 0.20 -15.45 2.58
C ARG A 135 1.24 -14.32 2.52
N ALA A 136 1.51 -13.66 3.65
CA ALA A 136 2.50 -12.60 3.71
C ALA A 136 3.91 -13.10 3.36
N ARG A 137 4.28 -14.28 3.87
CA ARG A 137 5.58 -14.91 3.58
C ARG A 137 5.69 -15.27 2.12
N GLU A 138 4.67 -15.89 1.54
CA GLU A 138 4.67 -16.26 0.12
C GLU A 138 4.89 -15.05 -0.79
N VAL A 139 4.13 -13.96 -0.58
CA VAL A 139 4.27 -12.71 -1.35
C VAL A 139 5.66 -12.10 -1.14
N PHE A 140 6.15 -12.07 0.10
CA PHE A 140 7.48 -11.53 0.42
C PHE A 140 8.60 -12.32 -0.25
N GLU A 141 8.61 -13.65 -0.08
CA GLU A 141 9.62 -14.56 -0.63
C GLU A 141 9.66 -14.51 -2.16
N HIS A 142 8.48 -14.40 -2.79
CA HIS A 142 8.39 -14.23 -4.23
C HIS A 142 9.00 -12.90 -4.67
N ALA A 143 8.62 -11.78 -4.06
CA ALA A 143 9.16 -10.46 -4.40
C ALA A 143 10.68 -10.37 -4.25
N ILE A 144 11.24 -10.94 -3.19
CA ILE A 144 12.69 -10.91 -2.94
C ILE A 144 13.50 -11.81 -3.88
N SER A 145 12.85 -12.73 -4.60
CA SER A 145 13.50 -13.59 -5.59
C SER A 145 13.99 -12.83 -6.83
N TYR A 146 13.45 -11.63 -7.06
CA TYR A 146 13.84 -10.73 -8.14
C TYR A 146 15.11 -9.90 -7.86
N ARG A 147 15.68 -10.02 -6.65
CA ARG A 147 16.97 -9.39 -6.35
C ARG A 147 18.05 -9.93 -7.29
N ASN A 148 18.92 -9.04 -7.75
CA ASN A 148 20.10 -9.47 -8.50
C ASN A 148 21.13 -10.16 -7.59
N ASP A 149 22.25 -10.55 -8.17
CA ASP A 149 23.37 -11.24 -7.53
C ASP A 149 23.99 -10.48 -6.34
N VAL A 150 23.85 -9.16 -6.29
CA VAL A 150 24.30 -8.31 -5.17
C VAL A 150 23.16 -7.87 -4.24
N GLY A 151 21.96 -8.45 -4.40
CA GLY A 151 20.83 -8.21 -3.51
C GLY A 151 20.00 -6.95 -3.81
N LEU A 152 20.21 -6.31 -4.96
CA LEU A 152 19.54 -5.06 -5.34
C LEU A 152 18.25 -5.31 -6.13
N LEU A 153 17.26 -4.45 -5.88
CA LEU A 153 15.97 -4.40 -6.55
C LEU A 153 15.80 -3.13 -7.40
N SER A 154 15.06 -3.23 -8.50
CA SER A 154 14.55 -2.09 -9.25
C SER A 154 13.18 -1.64 -8.73
N GLU A 155 12.58 -0.68 -9.41
CA GLU A 155 11.22 -0.21 -9.17
C GLU A 155 10.17 -1.22 -9.60
N GLU A 156 10.32 -1.71 -10.83
CA GLU A 156 9.35 -2.56 -11.50
C GLU A 156 9.96 -3.88 -11.93
N VAL A 157 9.09 -4.85 -12.20
CA VAL A 157 9.40 -6.11 -12.88
C VAL A 157 8.50 -6.24 -14.09
N ASP A 158 9.10 -6.56 -15.24
CA ASP A 158 8.37 -6.84 -16.47
C ASP A 158 7.47 -8.09 -16.28
N PRO A 159 6.14 -7.99 -16.47
CA PRO A 159 5.23 -9.11 -16.26
C PRO A 159 5.39 -10.22 -17.33
N GLY A 160 5.92 -9.88 -18.51
CA GLY A 160 6.17 -10.82 -19.60
C GLY A 160 7.48 -11.59 -19.42
N THR A 161 8.59 -10.88 -19.18
CA THR A 161 9.95 -11.44 -19.16
C THR A 161 10.44 -11.76 -17.74
N GLY A 162 9.97 -11.03 -16.72
CA GLY A 162 10.49 -11.08 -15.36
C GLY A 162 11.76 -10.24 -15.15
N GLU A 163 12.15 -9.43 -16.12
CA GLU A 163 13.32 -8.55 -16.01
C GLU A 163 13.03 -7.36 -15.08
N LEU A 164 14.07 -6.90 -14.38
CA LEU A 164 14.02 -5.69 -13.58
C LEU A 164 13.92 -4.45 -14.50
N LEU A 165 12.92 -3.59 -14.25
CA LEU A 165 12.63 -2.38 -15.02
C LEU A 165 12.65 -1.12 -14.13
N GLY A 166 12.76 0.04 -14.78
CA GLY A 166 12.66 1.35 -14.13
C GLY A 166 13.90 1.72 -13.33
N ASN A 167 13.71 2.50 -12.26
CA ASN A 167 14.81 2.99 -11.44
C ASN A 167 15.61 1.83 -10.81
N PHE A 168 16.94 1.89 -10.87
CA PHE A 168 17.83 0.86 -10.31
C PHE A 168 19.13 1.43 -9.73
N PRO A 169 19.51 1.08 -8.48
CA PRO A 169 18.66 0.42 -7.47
C PRO A 169 17.55 1.36 -6.98
N GLN A 170 16.34 0.84 -6.76
CA GLN A 170 15.24 1.66 -6.27
C GLN A 170 15.15 1.67 -4.74
N ALA A 171 15.42 2.82 -4.14
CA ALA A 171 15.42 2.96 -2.67
C ALA A 171 14.07 2.59 -2.05
N PHE A 172 12.94 2.96 -2.69
CA PHE A 172 11.62 2.63 -2.17
C PHE A 172 11.35 1.13 -2.13
N SER A 173 11.73 0.37 -3.17
CA SER A 173 11.59 -1.09 -3.17
C SER A 173 12.34 -1.72 -1.99
N HIS A 174 13.53 -1.21 -1.66
CA HIS A 174 14.30 -1.69 -0.51
C HIS A 174 13.67 -1.28 0.84
N ILE A 175 13.09 -0.08 0.94
CA ILE A 175 12.31 0.32 2.14
C ILE A 175 11.10 -0.61 2.31
N GLY A 176 10.39 -0.92 1.22
CA GLY A 176 9.29 -1.88 1.21
C GLY A 176 9.74 -3.25 1.74
N LEU A 177 10.86 -3.77 1.23
CA LEU A 177 11.45 -5.03 1.68
C LEU A 177 11.70 -5.02 3.19
N VAL A 178 12.39 -4.00 3.71
CA VAL A 178 12.72 -3.90 5.14
C VAL A 178 11.45 -3.85 6.00
N ASN A 179 10.47 -3.05 5.59
CA ASN A 179 9.22 -2.90 6.33
C ASN A 179 8.38 -4.18 6.33
N ALA A 180 8.29 -4.88 5.20
CA ALA A 180 7.57 -6.15 5.10
C ALA A 180 8.25 -7.24 5.94
N ALA A 181 9.58 -7.37 5.86
CA ALA A 181 10.34 -8.31 6.69
C ALA A 181 10.13 -8.04 8.18
N TRP A 182 10.18 -6.77 8.59
CA TRP A 182 9.95 -6.35 9.97
C TRP A 182 8.53 -6.65 10.45
N ALA A 183 7.52 -6.42 9.61
CA ALA A 183 6.13 -6.71 9.94
C ALA A 183 5.86 -8.22 10.11
N ILE A 184 6.42 -9.05 9.24
CA ILE A 184 6.37 -10.52 9.32
C ILE A 184 7.01 -10.99 10.62
N ALA A 185 8.24 -10.55 10.93
CA ALA A 185 8.94 -10.92 12.15
C ALA A 185 8.18 -10.51 13.42
N GLN A 186 7.56 -9.33 13.43
CA GLN A 186 6.71 -8.91 14.55
C GLN A 186 5.42 -9.73 14.69
N ALA A 187 4.82 -10.14 13.59
CA ALA A 187 3.62 -10.99 13.62
C ALA A 187 3.95 -12.39 14.15
N GLU A 188 5.08 -12.97 13.72
CA GLU A 188 5.60 -14.25 14.23
C GLU A 188 5.85 -14.23 15.74
N ALA A 189 6.44 -13.15 16.25
CA ALA A 189 6.72 -13.03 17.68
C ALA A 189 5.46 -12.89 18.57
N ARG A 190 4.29 -12.63 17.98
CA ARG A 190 3.01 -12.50 18.70
C ARG A 190 2.21 -13.81 18.74
N GLY A 191 2.52 -14.77 17.87
CA GLY A 191 1.89 -16.10 17.81
C GLY A 191 2.60 -17.11 18.69
#